data_AF-A0A954M0M5-F1
#
_entry.id   AF-A0A954M0M5-F1
#
_cell.length_a   1.000
_cell.length_b   1.000
_cell.length_c   1.000
_cell.angle_alpha   90.00
_cell.angle_beta   90.00
_cell.angle_gamma   90.00
#
_symmetry.space_group_name_H-M   'P 1'
#
loop_
_entity.id
_entity.type
_entity.pdbx_description
1 polymer ?
#
loop_
_entity_poly.entity_id
_entity_poly.type
_entity_poly.pdbx_seq_one_letter_code
_entity_poly.pdbx_strand_id
1 'polypeptide(L)'
;MVQQRDLFSGEILPSMEARKRNGHARSNGRTRNDETLEELTEQITSLSQQVAAMQLRMERMESLVIELSDLVKARKTIKESYTTKEVADILGKKPYTVREWCRLQRVEAFKPMCGRGCEEEWRITHEELLRIQNEGLLPEPEHF
;
A
#
# COMPACT_ATOMS: atom_id res chain seq x y z
N MET A 1 27.70 -75.77 -22.95
CA MET A 1 28.33 -74.44 -23.08
C MET A 1 28.91 -74.37 -24.48
N VAL A 2 28.58 -73.33 -25.27
CA VAL A 2 29.09 -73.01 -26.64
C VAL A 2 28.56 -73.94 -27.74
N GLN A 3 27.46 -73.57 -28.43
CA GLN A 3 27.30 -72.74 -29.65
C GLN A 3 27.28 -73.54 -30.97
N GLN A 4 26.10 -73.48 -31.61
CA GLN A 4 25.73 -73.86 -32.98
C GLN A 4 26.45 -72.95 -34.01
N ARG A 5 26.98 -73.49 -35.12
CA ARG A 5 26.39 -73.53 -36.50
C ARG A 5 25.99 -72.14 -37.03
N ASP A 6 26.23 -71.70 -38.26
CA ASP A 6 26.76 -72.31 -39.48
C ASP A 6 27.24 -71.17 -40.43
N LEU A 7 28.02 -71.61 -41.42
CA LEU A 7 28.39 -71.00 -42.70
C LEU A 7 27.53 -69.83 -43.23
N PHE A 8 28.17 -68.84 -43.85
CA PHE A 8 27.92 -68.51 -45.27
C PHE A 8 29.05 -67.63 -45.85
N SER A 9 29.43 -67.97 -47.09
CA SER A 9 30.30 -67.35 -48.12
C SER A 9 30.50 -65.82 -48.05
N GLY A 10 31.64 -65.24 -48.45
CA GLY A 10 32.35 -65.44 -49.70
C GLY A 10 32.22 -64.17 -50.57
N GLU A 11 33.32 -63.42 -50.61
CA GLU A 11 33.84 -62.54 -51.68
C GLU A 11 33.07 -61.31 -52.25
N ILE A 12 33.92 -60.35 -52.67
CA ILE A 12 33.80 -59.33 -53.74
C ILE A 12 33.43 -57.87 -53.35
N LEU A 13 34.50 -57.07 -53.17
CA LEU A 13 34.67 -55.62 -53.40
C LEU A 13 34.47 -55.24 -54.90
N PRO A 14 34.55 -53.97 -55.39
CA PRO A 14 34.31 -52.62 -54.83
C PRO A 14 33.56 -51.63 -55.78
N SER A 15 33.37 -50.39 -55.30
CA SER A 15 33.63 -49.12 -56.03
C SER A 15 32.63 -48.52 -57.06
N MET A 16 32.26 -47.27 -56.75
CA MET A 16 32.03 -46.12 -57.64
C MET A 16 30.74 -46.06 -58.47
N GLU A 17 29.76 -45.33 -57.95
CA GLU A 17 29.00 -44.39 -58.77
C GLU A 17 28.64 -43.14 -57.97
N ALA A 18 29.34 -42.05 -58.28
CA ALA A 18 29.11 -40.72 -57.76
C ALA A 18 27.77 -40.17 -58.29
N ARG A 19 26.71 -40.21 -57.46
CA ARG A 19 25.46 -39.48 -57.74
C ARG A 19 25.44 -38.18 -56.95
N LYS A 20 25.88 -37.09 -57.59
CA LYS A 20 25.45 -35.72 -57.24
C LYS A 20 23.92 -35.72 -57.25
N ARG A 21 23.28 -35.48 -56.10
CA ARG A 21 21.90 -34.99 -56.05
C ARG A 21 21.88 -33.68 -55.30
N ASN A 22 21.48 -32.68 -56.08
CA ASN A 22 21.36 -31.27 -55.76
C ASN A 22 20.68 -31.02 -54.41
N GLY A 23 21.21 -30.03 -53.72
CA GLY A 23 20.62 -29.48 -52.52
C GLY A 23 19.17 -29.08 -52.72
N HIS A 24 18.39 -29.29 -51.67
CA HIS A 24 17.22 -28.49 -51.37
C HIS A 24 17.43 -27.96 -49.96
N ALA A 25 18.22 -26.89 -49.87
CA ALA A 25 18.05 -25.95 -48.78
C ALA A 25 16.61 -25.45 -48.90
N ARG A 26 15.70 -26.05 -48.13
CA ARG A 26 14.34 -25.53 -48.01
C ARG A 26 14.47 -24.14 -47.44
N SER A 27 14.21 -23.16 -48.30
CA SER A 27 14.21 -21.75 -47.96
C SER A 27 13.30 -21.53 -46.77
N ASN A 28 13.92 -20.94 -45.75
CA ASN A 28 13.37 -20.34 -44.56
C ASN A 28 12.28 -19.33 -44.96
N GLY A 29 11.02 -19.77 -45.04
CA GLY A 29 9.87 -18.92 -45.36
C GLY A 29 9.09 -18.64 -44.10
N ARG A 30 9.56 -17.71 -43.27
CA ARG A 30 8.75 -17.11 -42.20
C ARG A 30 7.50 -16.55 -42.88
N THR A 31 6.33 -17.10 -42.56
CA THR A 31 5.08 -16.61 -43.16
C THR A 31 4.67 -15.32 -42.45
N ARG A 32 3.98 -14.40 -43.13
CA ARG A 32 3.44 -13.17 -42.52
C ARG A 32 2.63 -13.42 -41.25
N ASN A 33 2.02 -14.59 -41.12
CA ASN A 33 1.29 -15.01 -39.92
C ASN A 33 2.22 -15.30 -38.73
N ASP A 34 3.45 -15.77 -38.98
CA ASP A 34 4.47 -16.07 -37.98
C ASP A 34 5.02 -14.77 -37.36
N GLU A 35 5.20 -13.72 -38.18
CA GLU A 35 5.56 -12.37 -37.73
C GLU A 35 4.45 -11.73 -36.87
N THR A 36 3.18 -11.89 -37.26
CA THR A 36 2.06 -11.38 -36.46
C THR A 36 1.87 -12.11 -35.13
N LEU A 37 2.22 -13.40 -35.07
CA LEU A 37 2.18 -14.18 -33.82
C LEU A 37 3.30 -13.75 -32.88
N GLU A 38 4.50 -13.49 -33.40
CA GLU A 38 5.62 -12.95 -32.64
C GLU A 38 5.25 -11.57 -32.05
N GLU A 39 4.72 -10.65 -32.85
CA GLU A 39 4.24 -9.34 -32.40
C GLU A 39 3.15 -9.44 -31.32
N LEU A 40 2.17 -10.34 -31.49
CA LEU A 40 1.12 -10.56 -30.49
C LEU A 40 1.69 -11.13 -29.17
N THR A 41 2.66 -12.05 -29.25
CA THR A 41 3.31 -12.61 -28.05
C THR A 41 4.14 -11.58 -27.31
N GLU A 42 4.83 -10.69 -28.01
CA GLU A 42 5.53 -9.54 -27.42
C GLU A 42 4.55 -8.58 -26.73
N GLN A 43 3.43 -8.27 -27.38
CA GLN A 43 2.38 -7.43 -26.80
C GLN A 43 1.76 -8.06 -25.54
N ILE A 44 1.43 -9.36 -25.57
CA ILE A 44 0.91 -10.08 -24.40
C ILE A 44 1.91 -10.08 -23.25
N THR A 45 3.20 -10.26 -23.55
CA THR A 45 4.27 -10.25 -22.56
C THR A 45 4.39 -8.86 -21.91
N SER A 46 4.36 -7.80 -22.73
CA SER A 46 4.39 -6.42 -22.25
C SER A 46 3.18 -6.08 -21.37
N LEU A 47 1.97 -6.44 -21.80
CA LEU A 47 0.75 -6.22 -21.03
C LEU A 47 0.76 -6.99 -19.71
N SER A 48 1.24 -8.23 -19.73
CA SER A 48 1.37 -9.05 -18.52
C SER A 48 2.35 -8.43 -17.51
N GLN A 49 3.46 -7.86 -17.98
CA GLN A 49 4.40 -7.11 -17.14
C GLN A 49 3.79 -5.83 -16.56
N GLN A 50 3.00 -5.10 -17.36
CA GLN A 50 2.30 -3.90 -16.90
C GLN A 50 1.26 -4.22 -15.83
N VAL A 51 0.49 -5.30 -16.01
CA VAL A 51 -0.49 -5.77 -15.02
C VAL A 51 0.20 -6.16 -13.71
N ALA A 52 1.30 -6.91 -13.77
CA ALA A 52 2.08 -7.28 -12.58
C ALA A 52 2.61 -6.05 -11.83
N ALA A 53 3.10 -5.04 -12.57
CA ALA A 53 3.57 -3.79 -11.98
C ALA A 53 2.43 -2.99 -11.32
N MET A 54 1.23 -2.99 -11.91
CA MET A 54 0.05 -2.36 -11.32
C MET A 54 -0.41 -3.09 -10.04
N GLN A 55 -0.41 -4.43 -10.04
CA GLN A 55 -0.75 -5.24 -8.87
C GLN A 55 0.17 -4.92 -7.68
N LEU A 56 1.49 -4.88 -7.91
CA LEU A 56 2.45 -4.54 -6.85
C LEU A 56 2.22 -3.12 -6.31
N ARG A 57 1.87 -2.16 -7.18
CA ARG A 57 1.53 -0.80 -6.75
C ARG A 57 0.24 -0.77 -5.93
N MET A 58 -0.76 -1.56 -6.30
CA MET A 58 -2.02 -1.68 -5.56
C MET A 58 -1.79 -2.26 -4.16
N GLU A 59 -1.07 -3.36 -4.04
CA GLU A 59 -0.74 -3.98 -2.74
C GLU A 59 -0.01 -3.00 -1.80
N ARG A 60 0.92 -2.22 -2.36
CA ARG A 60 1.62 -1.17 -1.62
C ARG A 60 0.66 -0.07 -1.15
N MET A 61 -0.27 0.37 -2.00
CA MET A 61 -1.26 1.37 -1.63
C MET A 61 -2.21 0.86 -0.56
N GLU A 62 -2.68 -0.38 -0.66
CA GLU A 62 -3.54 -1.02 0.34
C GLU A 62 -2.85 -1.08 1.71
N SER A 63 -1.57 -1.48 1.72
CA SER A 63 -0.75 -1.51 2.94
C SER A 63 -0.68 -0.13 3.61
N LEU A 64 -0.41 0.92 2.82
CA LEU A 64 -0.35 2.29 3.33
C LEU A 64 -1.71 2.80 3.83
N VAL A 65 -2.81 2.43 3.17
CA VAL A 65 -4.17 2.81 3.60
C VAL A 65 -4.51 2.17 4.94
N ILE A 66 -4.12 0.91 5.15
CA ILE A 66 -4.33 0.22 6.44
C ILE A 66 -3.54 0.92 7.55
N GLU A 67 -2.26 1.20 7.32
CA GLU A 67 -1.40 1.91 8.29
C GLU A 67 -1.97 3.29 8.66
N LEU A 68 -2.43 4.06 7.67
CA LEU A 68 -3.07 5.35 7.92
C LEU A 68 -4.39 5.22 8.69
N SER A 69 -5.21 4.23 8.36
CA SER A 69 -6.47 3.96 9.06
C SER A 69 -6.23 3.66 10.54
N ASP A 70 -5.23 2.83 10.84
CA ASP A 70 -4.90 2.46 12.22
C ASP A 70 -4.33 3.65 13.00
N LEU A 71 -3.50 4.49 12.37
CA LEU A 71 -3.04 5.74 12.97
C LEU A 71 -4.19 6.72 13.26
N VAL A 72 -5.17 6.83 12.37
CA VAL A 72 -6.35 7.68 12.56
C VAL A 72 -7.22 7.15 13.69
N LYS A 73 -7.49 5.84 13.72
CA LYS A 73 -8.26 5.19 14.80
C LYS A 73 -7.57 5.34 16.15
N ALA A 74 -6.25 5.13 16.20
CA ALA A 74 -5.46 5.30 17.42
C ALA A 74 -5.47 6.75 17.91
N ARG A 75 -5.62 7.73 17.02
CA ARG A 75 -5.58 9.16 17.36
C ARG A 75 -6.91 9.77 17.79
N LYS A 76 -8.07 9.22 17.41
CA LYS A 76 -9.34 9.96 17.57
C LYS A 76 -10.56 9.08 17.84
N THR A 77 -10.81 8.77 19.11
CA THR A 77 -12.18 8.84 19.60
C THR A 77 -12.49 10.32 19.82
N ILE A 78 -13.25 10.92 18.90
CA ILE A 78 -13.70 12.31 19.07
C ILE A 78 -14.66 12.31 20.26
N LYS A 79 -14.20 12.88 21.38
CA LYS A 79 -15.00 13.08 22.58
C LYS A 79 -15.77 14.40 22.44
N GLU A 80 -17.02 14.44 22.88
CA GLU A 80 -17.83 15.68 22.84
C GLU A 80 -17.23 16.78 23.73
N SER A 81 -16.67 16.40 24.88
CA SER A 81 -15.98 17.32 25.80
C SER A 81 -14.78 16.69 26.49
N TYR A 82 -13.73 17.49 26.68
CA TYR A 82 -12.45 17.07 27.24
C TYR A 82 -12.23 17.72 28.61
N THR A 83 -11.55 17.01 29.51
CA THR A 83 -10.99 17.58 30.75
C THR A 83 -9.88 18.57 30.44
N THR A 84 -9.57 19.45 31.40
CA THR A 84 -8.39 20.34 31.31
C THR A 84 -7.08 19.56 31.14
N LYS A 85 -6.98 18.34 31.68
CA LYS A 85 -5.80 17.48 31.52
C LYS A 85 -5.68 16.95 30.09
N GLU A 86 -6.76 16.39 29.54
CA GLU A 86 -6.78 15.89 28.16
C GLU A 86 -6.44 17.01 27.16
N VAL A 87 -7.02 18.21 27.33
CA VAL A 87 -6.71 19.36 26.48
C VAL A 87 -5.25 19.80 26.62
N ALA A 88 -4.69 19.76 27.82
CA ALA A 88 -3.28 20.07 28.05
C ALA A 88 -2.36 19.11 27.31
N ASP A 89 -2.67 17.81 27.35
CA ASP A 89 -1.91 16.78 26.65
C ASP A 89 -1.99 16.99 25.12
N ILE A 90 -3.18 17.31 24.59
CA ILE A 90 -3.39 17.57 23.15
C ILE A 90 -2.66 18.84 22.67
N LEU A 91 -2.65 19.91 23.47
CA LEU A 91 -2.04 21.20 23.10
C LEU A 91 -0.56 21.31 23.51
N GLY A 92 0.01 20.30 24.16
CA GLY A 92 1.38 20.33 24.68
C GLY A 92 1.57 21.40 25.76
N LYS A 93 0.59 21.60 26.62
CA LYS A 93 0.58 22.60 27.72
C LYS A 93 0.53 21.92 29.08
N LYS A 94 0.70 22.71 30.14
CA LYS A 94 0.49 22.24 31.52
C LYS A 94 -1.01 22.28 31.87
N PRO A 95 -1.56 21.31 32.60
CA PRO A 95 -2.97 21.32 33.02
C PRO A 95 -3.39 22.58 33.78
N TYR A 96 -2.48 23.15 34.59
CA TYR A 96 -2.70 24.41 35.29
C TYR A 96 -2.96 25.58 34.32
N THR A 97 -2.21 25.65 33.21
CA THR A 97 -2.36 26.71 32.20
C THR A 97 -3.74 26.65 31.54
N VAL A 98 -4.20 25.45 31.17
CA VAL A 98 -5.53 25.27 30.56
C VAL A 98 -6.63 25.62 31.55
N ARG A 99 -6.49 25.23 32.81
CA ARG A 99 -7.45 25.59 33.87
C ARG A 99 -7.54 27.11 34.07
N GLU A 100 -6.40 27.80 33.99
CA GLU A 100 -6.36 29.25 34.12
C GLU A 100 -7.05 29.94 32.93
N TRP A 101 -6.94 29.38 31.72
CA TRP A 101 -7.71 29.87 30.58
C TRP A 101 -9.22 29.76 30.81
N CYS A 102 -9.69 28.64 31.37
CA CYS A 102 -11.11 28.48 31.73
C CYS A 102 -11.53 29.50 32.79
N ARG A 103 -10.70 29.71 33.83
CA ARG A 103 -10.97 30.65 34.92
C ARG A 103 -11.06 32.10 34.42
N LEU A 104 -10.20 32.46 33.48
CA LEU A 104 -10.14 33.79 32.87
C LEU A 104 -11.12 33.98 31.70
N GLN A 105 -11.99 32.98 31.44
CA GLN A 105 -12.94 33.00 30.32
C GLN A 105 -12.29 33.24 28.95
N ARG A 106 -11.02 32.83 28.81
CA ARG A 106 -10.27 32.92 27.55
C ARG A 106 -10.55 31.74 26.61
N VAL A 107 -11.33 30.78 27.09
CA VAL A 107 -11.82 29.62 26.36
C VAL A 107 -13.26 29.33 26.80
N GLU A 108 -14.07 28.85 25.88
CA GLU A 108 -15.44 28.41 26.16
C GLU A 108 -15.43 27.07 26.89
N ALA A 109 -15.55 27.12 28.22
CA ALA A 109 -15.57 25.95 29.08
C ALA A 109 -16.81 25.96 29.99
N PHE A 110 -17.30 24.78 30.33
CA PHE A 110 -18.43 24.60 31.23
C PHE A 110 -18.09 23.61 32.33
N LYS A 111 -18.87 23.64 33.40
CA LYS A 111 -18.77 22.70 34.51
C LYS A 111 -20.02 21.82 34.51
N PRO A 112 -19.89 20.51 34.25
CA PRO A 112 -21.04 19.63 34.22
C PRO A 112 -21.61 19.52 35.62
N MET A 113 -22.94 19.62 35.72
CA MET A 113 -23.67 19.33 36.95
C MET A 113 -23.56 17.84 37.24
N CYS A 114 -22.54 17.45 37.99
CA CYS A 114 -22.40 16.11 38.53
C CYS A 114 -23.03 16.12 39.93
N GLY A 115 -23.75 15.06 40.29
CA GLY A 115 -24.39 14.93 41.60
C GLY A 115 -23.38 14.95 42.76
N ARG A 116 -23.83 14.57 43.97
CA ARG A 116 -22.97 14.60 45.18
C ARG A 116 -21.59 13.96 44.94
N GLY A 117 -20.53 14.77 45.08
CA GLY A 117 -19.15 14.30 45.30
C GLY A 117 -18.18 14.36 44.12
N CYS A 118 -18.58 14.82 42.93
CA CYS A 118 -17.59 15.24 41.92
C CYS A 118 -17.46 16.76 42.01
N GLU A 119 -16.28 17.25 42.40
CA GLU A 119 -15.96 18.65 42.23
C GLU A 119 -16.15 19.02 40.75
N GLU A 120 -16.76 20.17 40.50
CA GLU A 120 -17.06 20.70 39.17
C GLU A 120 -15.79 20.89 38.34
N GLU A 121 -15.33 19.82 37.68
CA GLU A 121 -14.18 19.89 36.79
C GLU A 121 -14.57 20.61 35.50
N TRP A 122 -13.76 21.57 35.07
CA TRP A 122 -13.92 22.23 33.77
C TRP A 122 -13.88 21.23 32.62
N ARG A 123 -14.87 21.37 31.72
CA ARG A 123 -14.99 20.65 30.45
C ARG A 123 -14.92 21.64 29.30
N ILE A 124 -14.13 21.29 28.29
CA ILE A 124 -13.96 22.08 27.06
C ILE A 124 -14.55 21.26 25.91
N THR A 125 -15.43 21.85 25.10
CA THR A 125 -16.05 21.15 23.97
C THR A 125 -15.02 20.82 22.88
N HIS A 126 -15.33 19.83 22.05
CA HIS A 126 -14.45 19.53 20.90
C HIS A 126 -14.31 20.72 19.94
N GLU A 127 -15.40 21.44 19.69
CA GLU A 127 -15.42 22.63 18.85
C GLU A 127 -14.48 23.71 19.39
N GLU A 128 -14.52 23.96 20.71
CA GLU A 128 -13.63 24.93 21.34
C GLU A 128 -12.16 24.49 21.27
N LEU A 129 -11.88 23.20 21.44
CA LEU A 129 -10.51 22.68 21.28
C LEU A 129 -9.98 22.92 19.86
N LEU A 130 -10.81 22.72 18.83
CA LEU A 130 -10.43 23.02 17.43
C LEU A 130 -10.22 24.52 17.22
N ARG A 131 -11.06 25.38 17.80
CA ARG A 131 -10.90 26.83 17.75
C ARG A 131 -9.57 27.26 18.36
N ILE A 132 -9.23 26.75 19.55
CA ILE A 132 -7.95 27.04 20.21
C ILE A 132 -6.75 26.63 19.32
N GLN A 133 -6.84 25.52 18.61
CA GLN A 133 -5.79 25.07 17.68
C GLN A 133 -5.65 25.97 16.46
N ASN A 134 -6.75 26.49 15.93
CA ASN A 134 -6.77 27.28 14.70
C ASN A 134 -6.55 28.78 14.92
N GLU A 135 -7.16 29.34 15.96
CA GLU A 135 -7.28 30.78 16.19
C GLU A 135 -6.56 31.23 17.48
N GLY A 136 -6.31 30.30 18.41
CA GLY A 136 -5.74 30.62 19.72
C GLY A 136 -6.77 31.02 20.77
N LEU A 137 -6.32 31.71 21.81
CA LEU A 137 -7.15 32.07 22.97
C LEU A 137 -8.00 33.31 22.71
N LEU A 138 -9.17 33.40 23.34
CA LEU A 138 -9.97 34.61 23.34
C LEU A 138 -9.21 35.77 24.02
N PRO A 139 -9.53 37.03 23.64
CA PRO A 139 -9.00 38.22 24.31
C PRO A 139 -9.35 38.21 25.80
N GLU A 140 -8.56 38.93 26.59
CA GLU A 140 -8.82 39.07 28.02
C GLU A 140 -10.09 39.91 28.23
N PRO A 141 -11.01 39.49 29.12
CA PRO A 141 -12.23 40.24 29.38
C PRO A 141 -11.88 41.61 30.01
N GLU A 142 -12.54 42.67 29.55
CA GLU A 142 -12.17 44.04 29.92
C GLU A 142 -12.42 44.37 31.41
N HIS A 143 -13.29 43.64 32.11
CA HIS A 143 -13.61 43.87 33.53
C HIS A 143 -13.89 42.56 34.30
N PHE A 144 -13.37 42.44 35.54
CA PHE A 144 -13.59 41.35 36.51
C PHE A 144 -14.30 41.84 37.76
#